data_AF-V5GEH1-F1
#
_entry.id   AF-V5GEH1-F1
#
_cell.length_a   1.000
_cell.length_b   1.000
_cell.length_c   1.000
_cell.angle_alpha   90.00
_cell.angle_beta   90.00
_cell.angle_gamma   90.00
#
_symmetry.space_group_name_H-M   'P 1'
#
loop_
_entity.id
_entity.type
_entity.pdbx_description
1 polymer ?
#
loop_
_entity_poly.entity_id
_entity_poly.type
_entity_poly.pdbx_seq_one_letter_code
_entity_poly.pdbx_strand_id
1 'polypeptide(L)'
;MPPDTDLFRPGSCAMRLTNIDTLPSRSKTSLINSIATDISATFIYIAKQAEAGNLSTIHTGPINDIIGTIKDTEVAHREALERKLARYKKTERRLRRERKWMRRELMGLTKKTEEVVEDLKLKVHGASKELKFVREKYALLKTAEQHRSRSQEKGPSLSGEEEHV
;
A
#
# COMPACT_ATOMS: atom_id res chain seq x y z
N MET A 1 49.50 23.96 41.06
CA MET A 1 49.57 23.71 39.61
C MET A 1 48.15 23.48 39.12
N PRO A 2 47.70 24.16 38.06
CA PRO A 2 46.42 23.84 37.44
C PRO A 2 46.53 22.46 36.78
N PRO A 3 45.45 21.65 36.73
CA PRO A 3 45.46 20.38 36.01
C PRO A 3 45.60 20.65 34.51
N ASP A 4 46.50 19.92 33.86
CA ASP A 4 46.77 20.01 32.42
C ASP A 4 45.48 19.79 31.62
N THR A 5 45.05 20.83 30.91
CA THR A 5 43.85 20.86 30.06
C THR A 5 43.96 19.98 28.81
N ASP A 6 45.09 19.30 28.60
CA ASP A 6 45.32 18.41 27.46
C ASP A 6 44.59 17.06 27.56
N LEU A 7 44.04 16.71 28.72
CA LEU A 7 43.35 15.42 28.94
C LEU A 7 42.01 15.26 28.20
N PHE A 8 41.46 16.33 27.61
CA PHE A 8 40.18 16.29 26.88
C PHE A 8 40.31 16.53 25.38
N ARG A 9 41.54 16.64 24.84
CA ARG A 9 41.70 16.84 23.40
C ARG A 9 41.46 15.51 22.66
N PRO A 10 40.54 15.46 21.68
CA PRO A 10 40.31 14.26 20.90
C PRO A 10 41.60 13.83 20.19
N GLY A 11 41.95 12.55 20.29
CA GLY A 11 43.10 11.99 19.58
C GLY A 11 42.90 12.00 18.06
N SER A 12 43.98 11.75 17.31
CA SER A 12 43.99 11.76 15.84
C SER A 12 42.84 10.96 15.19
N CYS A 13 42.53 9.76 15.71
CA CYS A 13 41.43 8.95 15.20
C CYS A 13 40.05 9.63 15.37
N ALA A 14 39.80 10.25 16.52
CA ALA A 14 38.55 10.96 16.78
C ALA A 14 38.42 12.21 15.90
N MET A 15 39.52 12.94 15.70
CA MET A 15 39.55 14.10 14.80
C MET A 15 39.25 13.72 13.34
N ARG A 16 39.65 12.53 12.89
CA ARG A 16 39.34 12.05 11.53
C ARG A 16 37.84 11.74 11.33
N LEU A 17 37.06 11.59 12.41
CA LEU A 17 35.63 11.29 12.34
C LEU A 17 34.73 12.54 12.22
N THR A 18 35.26 13.75 12.33
CA THR A 18 34.45 14.99 12.43
C THR A 18 33.51 15.23 11.26
N ASN A 19 33.86 14.76 10.05
CA ASN A 19 33.08 14.96 8.82
C ASN A 19 32.55 13.63 8.24
N ILE A 20 32.39 12.59 9.06
CA ILE A 20 31.99 11.25 8.60
C ILE A 20 30.61 11.23 7.94
N ASP A 21 29.73 12.16 8.29
CA ASP A 21 28.40 12.34 7.73
C ASP A 21 28.44 12.74 6.25
N THR A 22 29.36 13.65 5.88
CA THR A 22 29.53 14.17 4.51
C THR A 22 30.21 13.21 3.54
N LEU A 23 30.90 12.18 4.03
CA LEU A 23 31.63 11.25 3.19
C LEU A 23 30.70 10.31 2.39
N PRO A 24 31.08 9.88 1.18
CA PRO A 24 30.36 8.81 0.48
C PRO A 24 30.57 7.45 1.18
N SER A 25 29.63 6.52 1.04
CA SER A 25 29.61 5.24 1.77
C SER A 25 30.92 4.46 1.68
N ARG A 26 31.54 4.38 0.49
CA ARG A 26 32.83 3.71 0.29
C ARG A 26 33.95 4.35 1.13
N SER A 27 34.00 5.68 1.18
CA SER A 27 34.98 6.41 1.97
C SER A 27 34.71 6.28 3.47
N LYS A 28 33.45 6.22 3.90
CA LYS A 28 33.11 5.91 5.31
C LYS A 28 33.65 4.55 5.70
N THR A 29 33.40 3.51 4.89
CA THR A 29 33.91 2.16 5.17
C THR A 29 35.44 2.14 5.22
N SER A 30 36.11 2.79 4.26
CA SER A 30 37.58 2.86 4.26
C SER A 30 38.14 3.59 5.48
N LEU A 31 37.53 4.70 5.88
CA LEU A 31 37.94 5.47 7.04
C LEU A 31 37.78 4.64 8.33
N ILE A 32 36.61 4.03 8.52
CA ILE A 32 36.33 3.19 9.68
C ILE A 32 37.28 1.99 9.73
N ASN A 33 37.56 1.34 8.60
CA ASN A 33 38.53 0.24 8.55
C ASN A 33 39.93 0.69 8.96
N SER A 34 40.39 1.85 8.50
CA SER A 34 41.70 2.39 8.91
C SER A 34 41.74 2.66 10.42
N ILE A 35 40.70 3.28 10.99
CA ILE A 35 40.62 3.52 12.44
C ILE A 35 40.56 2.20 13.21
N ALA A 36 39.82 1.21 12.71
CA ALA A 36 39.75 -0.12 13.33
C ALA A 36 41.11 -0.82 13.35
N THR A 37 41.92 -0.67 12.29
CA THR A 37 43.31 -1.14 12.25
C THR A 37 44.17 -0.44 13.30
N ASP A 38 44.06 0.88 13.42
CA ASP A 38 44.81 1.67 14.41
C ASP A 38 44.45 1.25 15.85
N ILE A 39 43.15 1.07 16.13
CA ILE A 39 42.65 0.59 17.42
C ILE A 39 43.16 -0.83 17.72
N SER A 40 43.12 -1.72 16.73
CA SER A 40 43.59 -3.10 16.88
C SER A 40 45.09 -3.16 17.19
N ALA A 41 45.90 -2.39 16.46
CA ALA A 41 47.33 -2.29 16.71
C ALA A 41 47.62 -1.73 18.11
N THR A 42 46.84 -0.74 18.54
CA THR A 42 46.92 -0.17 19.89
C THR A 42 46.65 -1.23 20.97
N PHE A 43 45.57 -2.01 20.82
CA PHE A 43 45.27 -3.09 21.77
C PHE A 43 46.33 -4.19 21.80
N ILE A 44 46.88 -4.57 20.64
CA ILE A 44 47.97 -5.54 20.55
C ILE A 44 49.21 -5.02 21.30
N TYR A 45 49.56 -3.74 21.13
CA TYR A 45 50.71 -3.17 21.82
C TYR A 45 50.50 -3.10 23.34
N ILE A 46 49.30 -2.68 23.77
CA ILE A 46 48.93 -2.65 25.19
C ILE A 46 48.99 -4.05 25.80
N ALA A 47 48.47 -5.07 25.10
CA ALA A 47 48.53 -6.45 25.55
C ALA A 47 49.99 -6.91 25.76
N LYS A 48 50.87 -6.63 24.79
CA LYS A 48 52.32 -6.92 24.92
C LYS A 48 52.96 -6.22 26.11
N GLN A 49 52.59 -4.96 26.38
CA GLN A 49 53.12 -4.23 27.53
C GLN A 49 52.58 -4.73 28.87
N ALA A 50 51.33 -5.23 28.90
CA ALA A 50 50.77 -5.89 30.07
C ALA A 50 51.47 -7.24 30.34
N GLU A 51 51.72 -8.05 29.30
CA GLU A 51 52.47 -9.31 29.40
C GLU A 51 53.90 -9.08 29.90
N ALA A 52 54.53 -8.00 29.46
CA ALA A 52 55.86 -7.58 29.94
C ALA A 52 55.86 -7.05 31.39
N GLY A 53 54.70 -6.93 32.04
CA GLY A 53 54.56 -6.41 33.41
C GLY A 53 54.64 -4.89 33.52
N ASN A 54 54.70 -4.16 32.40
CA ASN A 54 54.76 -2.70 32.39
C ASN A 54 53.39 -2.05 32.64
N LEU A 55 52.31 -2.79 32.40
CA LEU A 55 50.94 -2.34 32.65
C LEU A 55 50.23 -3.26 33.66
N SER A 56 49.53 -2.65 34.61
CA SER A 56 48.66 -3.35 35.55
C SER A 56 47.20 -3.25 35.11
N THR A 57 46.31 -3.97 35.81
CA THR A 57 44.86 -3.93 35.59
C THR A 57 44.26 -2.53 35.77
N ILE A 58 44.89 -1.67 36.58
CA ILE A 58 44.46 -0.28 36.76
C ILE A 58 44.66 0.51 35.46
N HIS A 59 45.75 0.26 34.73
CA HIS A 59 46.05 0.96 33.47
C HIS A 59 45.13 0.49 32.32
N THR A 60 44.67 -0.76 32.34
CA THR A 60 43.81 -1.33 31.30
C THR A 60 42.32 -1.22 31.62
N GLY A 61 41.92 -0.78 32.81
CA GLY A 61 40.52 -0.56 33.21
C GLY A 61 39.70 0.24 32.19
N PRO A 62 40.15 1.44 31.76
CA PRO A 62 39.42 2.27 30.79
C PRO A 62 39.14 1.58 29.45
N ILE A 63 39.97 0.61 29.05
CA ILE A 63 39.74 -0.17 27.82
C ILE A 63 38.50 -1.06 27.96
N ASN A 64 38.33 -1.66 29.14
CA ASN A 64 37.16 -2.48 29.42
C ASN A 64 35.88 -1.64 29.39
N ASP A 65 35.93 -0.39 29.88
CA ASP A 65 34.79 0.53 29.83
C ASP A 65 34.41 0.91 28.40
N ILE A 66 35.41 1.16 27.54
CA ILE A 66 35.19 1.40 26.10
C ILE A 66 34.55 0.18 25.43
N ILE A 67 35.06 -1.02 25.71
CA ILE A 67 34.49 -2.27 25.18
C ILE A 67 33.04 -2.46 25.66
N GLY A 68 32.76 -2.17 26.92
CA GLY A 68 31.41 -2.18 27.49
C GLY A 68 30.48 -1.24 26.73
N THR A 69 30.90 0.01 26.55
CA THR A 69 30.12 1.03 25.81
C THR A 69 29.81 0.59 24.39
N ILE A 70 30.78 0.00 23.67
CA ILE A 70 30.56 -0.51 22.31
C ILE A 70 29.53 -1.64 22.32
N LYS A 71 29.62 -2.59 23.25
CA LYS A 71 28.67 -3.69 23.36
C LYS A 71 27.25 -3.20 23.69
N ASP A 72 27.12 -2.28 24.63
CA ASP A 72 25.81 -1.76 25.05
C ASP A 72 25.13 -1.00 23.90
N THR A 73 25.90 -0.23 23.13
CA THR A 73 25.36 0.46 21.94
C THR A 73 24.90 -0.53 20.87
N GLU A 74 25.65 -1.60 20.60
CA GLU A 74 25.25 -2.65 19.65
C GLU A 74 23.95 -3.34 20.09
N VAL A 75 23.84 -3.70 21.38
CA VAL A 75 22.63 -4.30 21.96
C VAL A 75 21.44 -3.35 21.80
N ALA A 76 21.59 -2.07 22.16
CA ALA A 76 20.54 -1.08 22.03
C ALA A 76 20.08 -0.89 20.56
N HIS A 77 21.03 -0.88 19.62
CA HIS A 77 20.74 -0.83 18.18
C HIS A 77 19.95 -2.06 17.72
N ARG A 78 20.37 -3.26 18.13
CA ARG A 78 19.68 -4.52 17.83
C ARG A 78 18.25 -4.50 18.35
N GLU A 79 18.05 -4.15 19.62
CA GLU A 79 16.73 -4.06 20.24
C GLU A 79 15.83 -3.01 19.56
N ALA A 80 16.38 -1.88 19.13
CA ALA A 80 15.64 -0.87 18.39
C ALA A 80 15.16 -1.42 17.03
N LEU A 81 16.02 -2.17 16.33
CA LEU A 81 15.66 -2.83 15.07
C LEU A 81 14.60 -3.92 15.27
N GLU A 82 14.74 -4.76 16.30
CA GLU A 82 13.75 -5.79 16.65
C GLU A 82 12.38 -5.17 16.97
N ARG A 83 12.35 -4.06 17.72
CA ARG A 83 11.12 -3.29 17.96
C ARG A 83 10.50 -2.76 16.68
N LYS A 84 11.30 -2.24 15.74
CA LYS A 84 10.80 -1.79 14.41
C LYS A 84 10.22 -2.96 13.61
N LEU A 85 10.92 -4.10 13.57
CA LEU A 85 10.44 -5.31 12.90
C LEU A 85 9.12 -5.82 13.49
N ALA A 86 8.99 -5.81 14.82
CA ALA A 86 7.75 -6.20 15.49
C ALA A 86 6.58 -5.28 15.11
N ARG A 87 6.81 -3.97 15.02
CA ARG A 87 5.81 -3.00 14.55
C ARG A 87 5.39 -3.29 13.12
N TYR A 88 6.33 -3.52 12.20
CA TYR A 88 6.00 -3.84 10.81
C TYR A 88 5.22 -5.15 10.67
N LYS A 89 5.60 -6.21 11.40
CA LYS A 89 4.83 -7.46 11.43
C LYS A 89 3.40 -7.25 11.93
N LYS A 90 3.20 -6.38 12.93
CA LYS A 90 1.85 -6.04 13.42
C LYS A 90 1.03 -5.30 12.36
N THR A 91 1.62 -4.32 11.69
CA THR A 91 0.98 -3.57 10.60
C THR A 91 0.64 -4.48 9.43
N GLU A 92 1.56 -5.35 9.01
CA GLU A 92 1.34 -6.32 7.94
C GLU A 92 0.15 -7.23 8.25
N ARG A 93 0.08 -7.79 9.46
CA ARG A 93 -1.04 -8.62 9.91
C ARG A 93 -2.37 -7.85 9.85
N ARG A 94 -2.38 -6.58 10.28
CA ARG A 94 -3.57 -5.72 10.21
C ARG A 94 -4.01 -5.51 8.75
N LEU A 95 -3.10 -5.08 7.88
CA LEU A 95 -3.38 -4.85 6.47
C LEU A 95 -3.84 -6.12 5.74
N ARG A 96 -3.35 -7.30 6.14
CA ARG A 96 -3.80 -8.57 5.58
C ARG A 96 -5.25 -8.87 5.97
N ARG A 97 -5.65 -8.58 7.21
CA ARG A 97 -7.05 -8.71 7.66
C ARG A 97 -7.97 -7.72 6.95
N GLU A 98 -7.56 -6.46 6.87
CA GLU A 98 -8.31 -5.41 6.17
C GLU A 98 -8.51 -5.78 4.70
N ARG A 99 -7.46 -6.22 3.99
CA ARG A 99 -7.58 -6.70 2.60
C ARG A 99 -8.54 -7.88 2.46
N LYS A 100 -8.50 -8.84 3.39
CA LYS A 100 -9.43 -9.98 3.38
C LYS A 100 -10.87 -9.54 3.61
N TRP A 101 -11.09 -8.58 4.52
CA TRP A 101 -12.40 -8.01 4.78
C TRP A 101 -12.93 -7.25 3.56
N MET A 102 -12.14 -6.34 2.99
CA MET A 102 -12.52 -5.59 1.79
C MET A 102 -12.86 -6.51 0.62
N ARG A 103 -12.09 -7.58 0.41
CA ARG A 103 -12.38 -8.56 -0.64
C ARG A 103 -13.76 -9.21 -0.44
N ARG A 104 -14.12 -9.56 0.79
CA ARG A 104 -15.45 -10.14 1.10
C ARG A 104 -16.56 -9.13 0.86
N GLU A 105 -16.36 -7.89 1.30
CA GLU A 105 -17.33 -6.82 1.12
C GLU A 105 -17.58 -6.55 -0.37
N LEU A 106 -16.49 -6.45 -1.15
CA LEU A 106 -16.58 -6.26 -2.60
C LEU A 106 -17.32 -7.41 -3.27
N MET A 107 -17.00 -8.67 -2.96
CA MET A 107 -17.75 -9.81 -3.50
C MET A 107 -19.24 -9.76 -3.13
N GLY A 108 -19.57 -9.37 -1.90
CA GLY A 108 -20.95 -9.19 -1.46
C GLY A 108 -21.69 -8.11 -2.24
N LEU A 109 -21.03 -6.97 -2.48
CA LEU A 109 -21.57 -5.89 -3.31
C LEU A 109 -21.76 -6.32 -4.76
N THR A 110 -20.76 -6.96 -5.36
CA THR A 110 -20.86 -7.45 -6.75
C THR A 110 -22.02 -8.41 -6.92
N LYS A 111 -22.21 -9.36 -5.99
CA LYS A 111 -23.34 -10.29 -6.03
C LYS A 111 -24.69 -9.57 -5.96
N LYS A 112 -24.84 -8.60 -5.05
CA LYS A 112 -26.07 -7.80 -4.95
C LYS A 112 -26.33 -7.00 -6.23
N THR A 113 -25.29 -6.43 -6.84
CA THR A 113 -25.44 -5.70 -8.10
C THR A 113 -25.84 -6.62 -9.25
N GLU A 114 -25.30 -7.84 -9.31
CA GLU A 114 -25.70 -8.85 -10.29
C GLU A 114 -27.18 -9.22 -10.13
N GLU A 115 -27.64 -9.45 -8.90
CA GLU A 115 -29.07 -9.74 -8.59
C GLU A 115 -29.99 -8.59 -9.05
N VAL A 116 -29.62 -7.34 -8.77
CA VAL A 116 -30.38 -6.16 -9.20
C VAL A 116 -30.40 -6.02 -10.73
N VAL A 117 -29.27 -6.27 -11.39
CA VAL A 117 -29.18 -6.23 -12.85
C VAL A 117 -30.08 -7.28 -13.49
N GLU A 118 -30.12 -8.50 -12.96
CA GLU A 118 -31.00 -9.55 -13.47
C GLU A 118 -32.49 -9.21 -13.25
N ASP A 119 -32.87 -8.70 -12.08
CA ASP A 119 -34.25 -8.24 -11.84
C ASP A 119 -34.67 -7.11 -12.80
N LEU A 120 -33.78 -6.13 -13.03
CA LEU A 120 -34.02 -5.06 -13.99
C LEU A 120 -34.15 -5.57 -15.43
N LYS A 121 -33.32 -6.54 -15.84
CA LYS A 121 -33.44 -7.17 -17.17
C LYS A 121 -34.80 -7.83 -17.34
N LEU A 122 -35.29 -8.55 -16.33
CA LEU A 122 -36.61 -9.19 -16.37
C LEU A 122 -37.73 -8.16 -16.51
N LYS A 123 -37.67 -7.07 -15.73
CA LYS A 123 -38.65 -5.97 -15.80
C LYS A 123 -38.65 -5.27 -17.15
N VAL A 124 -37.47 -4.95 -17.69
CA VAL A 124 -37.33 -4.33 -19.02
C VAL A 124 -37.85 -5.27 -20.11
N HIS A 125 -37.58 -6.57 -20.01
CA HIS A 125 -38.08 -7.55 -20.97
C HIS A 125 -39.61 -7.68 -20.91
N GLY A 126 -40.20 -7.66 -19.72
CA GLY A 126 -41.65 -7.63 -19.53
C GLY A 126 -42.29 -6.39 -20.15
N ALA A 127 -41.79 -5.20 -19.82
CA ALA A 127 -42.28 -3.94 -20.37
C ALA A 127 -42.13 -3.87 -21.90
N SER A 128 -41.04 -4.41 -22.45
CA SER A 128 -40.83 -4.49 -23.91
C SER A 128 -41.88 -5.37 -24.60
N LYS A 129 -42.27 -6.50 -24.00
CA LYS A 129 -43.35 -7.36 -24.50
C LYS A 129 -44.70 -6.66 -24.47
N GLU A 130 -45.02 -5.99 -23.37
CA GLU A 130 -46.28 -5.23 -23.24
C GLU A 130 -46.36 -4.09 -24.27
N LEU A 131 -45.28 -3.32 -24.43
CA LEU A 131 -45.20 -2.28 -25.45
C LEU A 131 -45.38 -2.82 -26.87
N LYS A 132 -44.80 -4.00 -27.16
CA LYS A 132 -44.98 -4.66 -28.46
C LYS A 132 -46.45 -5.04 -28.68
N PHE A 133 -47.08 -5.66 -27.68
CA PHE A 133 -48.48 -6.04 -27.73
C PHE A 133 -49.43 -4.84 -27.91
N VAL A 134 -49.21 -3.77 -27.15
CA VAL A 134 -49.99 -2.52 -27.27
C VAL A 134 -49.81 -1.91 -28.65
N ARG A 135 -48.59 -1.91 -29.20
CA ARG A 135 -48.30 -1.42 -30.55
C ARG A 135 -49.02 -2.24 -31.63
N GLU A 136 -49.02 -3.56 -31.52
CA GLU A 136 -49.74 -4.46 -32.43
C GLU A 136 -51.26 -4.21 -32.38
N LYS A 137 -51.85 -4.12 -31.17
CA LYS A 137 -53.27 -3.79 -31.01
C LYS A 137 -53.63 -2.42 -31.59
N TYR A 138 -52.80 -1.41 -31.33
CA TYR A 138 -53.02 -0.07 -31.88
C TYR A 138 -52.98 -0.08 -33.42
N ALA A 139 -52.05 -0.82 -34.01
CA ALA A 139 -51.97 -0.97 -35.47
C ALA A 139 -53.23 -1.62 -36.06
N LEU A 140 -53.76 -2.68 -35.42
CA LEU A 140 -55.00 -3.35 -35.82
C LEU A 140 -56.23 -2.44 -35.70
N LEU A 141 -56.33 -1.66 -34.62
CA LEU A 141 -57.42 -0.71 -34.46
C LEU A 141 -57.36 0.39 -35.52
N LYS A 142 -56.16 0.91 -35.80
CA LYS A 142 -55.95 1.92 -36.83
C LYS A 142 -56.32 1.42 -38.22
N THR A 143 -55.97 0.17 -38.58
CA THR A 143 -56.38 -0.40 -39.87
C THR A 143 -57.89 -0.65 -39.94
N ALA A 144 -58.50 -1.14 -38.86
CA ALA A 144 -59.96 -1.33 -38.78
C ALA A 144 -60.73 0.00 -38.93
N GLU A 145 -60.24 1.07 -38.31
CA GLU A 145 -60.78 2.42 -38.43
C GLU A 145 -60.66 2.94 -39.87
N GLN A 146 -59.49 2.77 -40.50
CA GLN A 146 -59.28 3.11 -41.91
C GLN A 146 -60.20 2.33 -42.86
N HIS A 147 -60.43 1.03 -42.61
CA HIS A 147 -61.38 0.23 -43.38
C HIS A 147 -62.83 0.70 -43.19
N ARG A 148 -63.24 1.07 -41.98
CA ARG A 148 -64.57 1.64 -41.71
C ARG A 148 -64.79 2.97 -42.43
N SER A 149 -63.81 3.89 -42.39
CA SER A 149 -63.88 5.15 -43.12
C SER A 149 -63.98 4.94 -44.63
N ARG A 150 -63.26 3.94 -45.17
CA ARG A 150 -63.31 3.58 -46.61
C ARG A 150 -64.60 2.88 -47.04
N SER A 151 -65.28 2.19 -46.11
CA SER A 151 -66.60 1.58 -46.34
C SER A 151 -67.75 2.60 -46.21
N GLN A 152 -67.62 3.64 -45.38
CA GLN A 152 -68.57 4.76 -45.32
C GLN A 152 -68.50 5.68 -46.53
N GLU A 153 -67.33 5.81 -47.19
CA GLU A 153 -67.22 6.49 -48.50
C GLU A 153 -67.83 5.69 -49.66
N LYS A 154 -68.19 4.42 -49.46
CA LYS A 154 -68.78 3.52 -50.46
C LYS A 154 -70.13 2.95 -50.03
N GLY A 155 -71.16 3.81 -49.96
CA GLY A 155 -72.55 3.42 -50.20
C GLY A 155 -73.61 4.12 -49.32
N PRO A 156 -74.88 4.30 -49.78
CA PRO A 156 -75.48 3.83 -51.05
C PRO A 156 -76.00 4.98 -51.95
N SER A 157 -75.80 4.85 -53.27
CA SER A 157 -76.62 5.57 -54.25
C SER A 157 -77.97 4.84 -54.36
N LEU A 158 -79.02 5.42 -53.79
CA LEU A 158 -80.42 5.04 -54.00
C LEU A 158 -81.11 6.09 -54.89
N SER A 159 -81.60 5.65 -56.03
CA SER A 159 -82.80 6.14 -56.74
C SER A 159 -83.16 5.00 -57.70
N GLY A 160 -84.30 4.30 -57.58
CA GLY A 160 -85.65 4.85 -57.79
C GLY A 160 -85.77 5.20 -59.28
N GLU A 161 -86.70 4.69 -60.10
CA GLU A 161 -88.10 4.29 -59.95
C GLU A 161 -88.49 3.45 -61.20
N GLU A 162 -89.38 2.46 -61.05
CA GLU A 162 -90.73 2.35 -61.68
C GLU A 162 -90.77 2.38 -63.22
N GLU A 163 -91.18 1.35 -63.96
CA GLU A 163 -92.51 0.70 -64.12
C GLU A 163 -93.09 1.05 -65.52
N HIS A 164 -93.75 0.04 -66.11
CA HIS A 164 -94.79 0.07 -67.14
C HIS A 164 -94.52 -0.03 -68.66
N VAL A 165 -95.21 -1.07 -69.18
CA VAL A 165 -95.67 -1.46 -70.53
C VAL A 165 -94.76 -2.33 -71.39
#